data_AF-A0A1R3X119-F1
#
_entry.id   AF-A0A1R3X119-F1
#
_cell.length_a   1.000
_cell.length_b   1.000
_cell.length_c   1.000
_cell.angle_alpha   90.00
_cell.angle_beta   90.00
_cell.angle_gamma   90.00
#
_symmetry.space_group_name_H-M   'P 1'
#
loop_
_entity.id
_entity.type
_entity.pdbx_description
1 polymer ?
#
loop_
_entity_poly.entity_id
_entity_poly.type
_entity_poly.pdbx_seq_one_letter_code
_entity_poly.pdbx_strand_id
1 'polypeptide(L)'
;MIGLELSPAAVSGLVPAPQPMAAFFAHGGGRSVALAPGFEDGLTIWTEVGPHHAARLRLDQTDPTMRMSWRETQLVELRNVYPVGRMTLAGSWSQLQTSGSGFAASYTGNRAISTGSTGASATVQVDREARYDMWINYTGRTSGGYVKVEIDGAQTLVNEITDPAGLGFKAFSSYSATDLTRRQSIKVASGLTGEHTVTLSFGGAATPGGGAIMIEAVAITGALADPHILPPLWTPDTAYAMGDEVQFGGMYYAARANGISGTAGPTHMSGIASDGALDWRVDSRPTYPSFAIIDYASEREYAARLDVGDSVVEVGGQTHGRDTLDARSITLDGVPWVPATTGNGLSVGRRIAMVETSTWQGGGSGPLASCQTSRAITAGAIHHTVQVAVTAASFDVEWFYAGMLPFVRWEGETAATVIETLTAENGTVVSPADYAGQTDDLVAFPATGKLGLTGVTAVGSFVYGHEAGALSVAGNRLDAFDAFVLPNIEGRTASGSIDWPAKAYISANVDGGLTLQEGDTLQFYNRHVISVMP
;
A
#
# COMPACT_ATOMS: atom_id res chain seq x y z
N MET A 1 -17.65 15.36 -17.05
CA MET A 1 -18.16 15.62 -18.42
C MET A 1 -18.34 17.12 -18.52
N ILE A 2 -17.56 17.89 -19.28
CA ILE A 2 -17.09 17.72 -20.66
C ILE A 2 -15.62 18.16 -20.74
N GLY A 3 -14.77 17.33 -21.34
CA GLY A 3 -13.46 17.73 -21.83
C GLY A 3 -13.60 18.20 -23.27
N LEU A 4 -13.08 19.39 -23.56
CA LEU A 4 -12.86 19.87 -24.91
C LEU A 4 -11.42 20.36 -24.98
N GLU A 5 -10.52 19.48 -25.39
CA GLU A 5 -9.30 19.91 -26.05
C GLU A 5 -9.68 20.30 -27.48
N LEU A 6 -9.82 21.61 -27.71
CA LEU A 6 -9.96 22.17 -29.05
C LEU A 6 -8.56 22.27 -29.67
N SER A 7 -8.12 21.19 -30.31
CA SER A 7 -7.07 21.28 -31.34
C SER A 7 -7.68 21.90 -32.61
N PRO A 8 -7.08 22.95 -33.21
CA PRO A 8 -7.63 23.62 -34.40
C PRO A 8 -7.62 22.79 -35.69
N ALA A 9 -7.24 21.51 -35.65
CA ALA A 9 -7.05 20.67 -36.84
C ALA A 9 -8.01 19.46 -36.93
N ALA A 10 -9.03 19.36 -36.07
CA ALA A 10 -9.96 18.22 -36.12
C ALA A 10 -10.90 18.33 -37.35
N VAL A 11 -10.55 17.62 -38.42
CA VAL A 11 -11.42 17.38 -39.57
C VAL A 11 -12.64 16.58 -39.10
N SER A 12 -13.83 17.17 -39.25
CA SER A 12 -15.12 16.54 -38.98
C SER A 12 -15.26 15.22 -39.77
N GLY A 13 -15.34 14.08 -39.08
CA GLY A 13 -15.68 12.78 -39.68
C GLY A 13 -14.67 11.64 -39.45
N LEU A 14 -13.51 11.90 -38.87
CA LEU A 14 -12.61 10.83 -38.41
C LEU A 14 -13.02 10.40 -37.00
N VAL A 15 -13.50 9.16 -36.87
CA VAL A 15 -13.58 8.49 -35.56
C VAL A 15 -12.15 8.51 -35.00
N PRO A 16 -11.91 9.10 -33.81
CA PRO A 16 -10.58 9.06 -33.22
C PRO A 16 -10.10 7.62 -33.18
N ALA A 17 -8.87 7.37 -33.66
CA ALA A 17 -8.27 6.07 -33.51
C ALA A 17 -8.34 5.67 -32.03
N PRO A 18 -8.74 4.43 -31.70
CA PRO A 18 -8.69 3.94 -30.33
C PRO A 18 -7.28 4.23 -29.80
N GLN A 19 -7.18 4.95 -28.68
CA GLN A 19 -5.90 5.11 -28.00
C GLN A 19 -5.76 3.94 -27.03
N PRO A 20 -5.03 2.85 -27.39
CA PRO A 20 -4.99 1.64 -26.59
C PRO A 20 -4.48 1.89 -25.17
N MET A 21 -3.66 2.93 -24.98
CA MET A 21 -3.07 3.27 -23.69
C MET A 21 -3.95 4.15 -22.80
N ALA A 22 -4.94 4.87 -23.35
CA ALA A 22 -5.62 5.95 -22.62
C ALA A 22 -6.31 5.48 -21.33
N ALA A 23 -6.85 4.26 -21.32
CA ALA A 23 -7.53 3.70 -20.16
C ALA A 23 -6.58 3.48 -18.96
N PHE A 24 -5.32 3.11 -19.21
CA PHE A 24 -4.33 2.85 -18.15
C PHE A 24 -3.84 4.14 -17.46
N PHE A 25 -3.96 5.28 -18.13
CA PHE A 25 -3.57 6.59 -17.59
C PHE A 25 -4.78 7.44 -17.19
N ALA A 26 -5.98 6.86 -17.20
CA ALA A 26 -7.19 7.51 -16.72
C ALA A 26 -7.12 7.67 -15.19
N HIS A 27 -7.62 8.81 -14.72
CA HIS A 27 -7.68 9.07 -13.28
C HIS A 27 -8.74 8.19 -12.62
N GLY A 28 -8.33 7.31 -11.71
CA GLY A 28 -9.16 6.26 -11.13
C GLY A 28 -10.30 6.69 -10.21
N GLY A 29 -10.42 7.98 -9.94
CA GLY A 29 -11.41 8.51 -9.01
C GLY A 29 -10.87 8.49 -7.59
N GLY A 30 -10.12 9.54 -7.25
CA GLY A 30 -9.69 9.89 -5.90
C GLY A 30 -9.67 11.41 -5.77
N ARG A 31 -9.53 11.94 -4.56
CA ARG A 31 -9.49 13.39 -4.31
C ARG A 31 -8.33 13.80 -3.43
N SER A 32 -7.80 12.84 -2.68
CA SER A 32 -6.83 13.11 -1.64
C SER A 32 -5.59 12.25 -1.75
N VAL A 33 -4.52 12.82 -1.23
CA VAL A 33 -3.29 12.13 -0.86
C VAL A 33 -3.10 12.32 0.64
N ALA A 34 -2.34 11.45 1.27
CA ALA A 34 -1.93 11.65 2.65
C ALA A 34 -0.48 11.22 2.87
N LEU A 35 0.16 11.77 3.88
CA LEU A 35 1.46 11.33 4.33
C LEU A 35 1.56 11.22 5.85
N ALA A 36 2.39 10.29 6.29
CA ALA A 36 2.74 10.08 7.68
C ALA A 36 4.20 9.64 7.80
N PRO A 37 4.82 9.80 8.99
CA PRO A 37 6.09 9.15 9.28
C PRO A 37 6.03 7.65 8.98
N GLY A 38 7.08 7.16 8.34
CA GLY A 38 7.32 5.75 8.11
C GLY A 38 8.36 5.19 9.07
N PHE A 39 8.68 3.93 8.86
CA PHE A 39 9.70 3.18 9.55
C PHE A 39 11.11 3.78 9.35
N GLU A 40 11.95 3.81 10.40
CA GLU A 40 13.36 4.28 10.36
C GLU A 40 13.52 5.62 9.61
N ASP A 41 12.79 6.64 10.06
CA ASP A 41 12.73 7.98 9.44
C ASP A 41 12.24 7.99 7.98
N GLY A 42 11.65 6.88 7.52
CA GLY A 42 10.96 6.73 6.25
C GLY A 42 9.64 7.50 6.18
N LEU A 43 8.88 7.26 5.10
CA LEU A 43 7.57 7.84 4.87
C LEU A 43 6.57 6.75 4.48
N THR A 44 5.34 6.91 4.96
CA THR A 44 4.18 6.26 4.35
C THR A 44 3.39 7.31 3.58
N ILE A 45 3.24 7.09 2.28
CA ILE A 45 2.45 7.94 1.40
C ILE A 45 1.17 7.19 1.02
N TRP A 46 0.08 7.91 0.91
CA TRP A 46 -1.22 7.40 0.49
C TRP A 46 -1.72 8.22 -0.68
N THR A 47 -2.28 7.56 -1.68
CA THR A 47 -3.00 8.23 -2.77
C THR A 47 -4.29 7.49 -3.05
N GLU A 48 -5.43 8.20 -3.09
CA GLU A 48 -6.70 7.59 -3.47
C GLU A 48 -6.68 7.18 -4.94
N VAL A 49 -6.99 5.92 -5.21
CA VAL A 49 -6.93 5.29 -6.55
C VAL A 49 -8.31 4.85 -7.04
N GLY A 50 -9.35 5.02 -6.23
CA GLY A 50 -10.71 4.63 -6.56
C GLY A 50 -11.67 4.99 -5.44
N PRO A 51 -12.99 4.85 -5.65
CA PRO A 51 -13.97 4.99 -4.58
C PRO A 51 -13.61 4.07 -3.42
N HIS A 52 -13.29 4.64 -2.26
CA HIS A 52 -12.92 3.91 -1.04
C HIS A 52 -11.66 3.06 -1.17
N HIS A 53 -10.76 3.40 -2.11
CA HIS A 53 -9.52 2.69 -2.33
C HIS A 53 -8.32 3.63 -2.36
N ALA A 54 -7.21 3.20 -1.78
CA ALA A 54 -5.94 3.90 -1.84
C ALA A 54 -4.78 2.96 -2.19
N ALA A 55 -3.78 3.52 -2.87
CA ALA A 55 -2.45 2.94 -2.89
C ALA A 55 -1.67 3.52 -1.70
N ARG A 56 -1.23 2.65 -0.80
CA ARG A 56 -0.26 2.95 0.26
C ARG A 56 1.13 2.61 -0.25
N LEU A 57 2.05 3.53 -0.07
CA LEU A 57 3.39 3.51 -0.62
C LEU A 57 4.34 3.66 0.55
N ARG A 58 5.30 2.74 0.66
CA ARG A 58 6.34 2.82 1.67
C ARG A 58 7.63 3.29 1.02
N LEU A 59 8.13 4.44 1.47
CA LEU A 59 9.44 4.94 1.13
C LEU A 59 10.32 4.79 2.37
N ASP A 60 11.39 4.04 2.29
CA ASP A 60 12.32 3.89 3.40
C ASP A 60 13.76 3.71 2.92
N GLN A 61 14.66 3.79 3.89
CA GLN A 61 16.08 3.52 3.71
C GLN A 61 16.67 3.22 5.09
N THR A 62 17.43 2.13 5.21
CA THR A 62 18.02 1.72 6.50
C THR A 62 19.16 2.63 6.94
N ASP A 63 19.75 3.36 5.99
CA ASP A 63 20.77 4.37 6.23
C ASP A 63 20.18 5.78 6.02
N PRO A 64 19.99 6.60 7.05
CA PRO A 64 19.42 7.94 6.92
C PRO A 64 20.29 8.90 6.09
N THR A 65 21.55 8.55 5.82
CA THR A 65 22.45 9.29 4.93
C THR A 65 22.23 8.98 3.45
N MET A 66 21.33 8.05 3.12
CA MET A 66 20.97 7.69 1.76
C MET A 66 19.58 8.22 1.41
N ARG A 67 19.33 8.45 0.12
CA ARG A 67 18.01 8.92 -0.31
C ARG A 67 16.92 7.89 0.00
N MET A 68 15.69 8.36 0.15
CA MET A 68 14.54 7.47 0.26
C MET A 68 14.32 6.76 -1.07
N SER A 69 13.97 5.49 -0.98
CA SER A 69 13.62 4.68 -2.13
C SER A 69 12.30 3.96 -1.91
N TRP A 70 11.64 3.67 -3.01
CA TRP A 70 10.36 2.98 -2.98
C TRP A 70 10.53 1.51 -2.59
N ARG A 71 9.94 1.13 -1.47
CA ARG A 71 9.98 -0.25 -0.99
C ARG A 71 8.79 -1.07 -1.43
N GLU A 72 7.59 -0.52 -1.34
CA GLU A 72 6.38 -1.34 -1.44
C GLU A 72 5.18 -0.52 -1.87
N THR A 73 4.26 -1.15 -2.61
CA THR A 73 2.91 -0.64 -2.86
C THR A 73 1.86 -1.62 -2.41
N GLN A 74 0.90 -1.11 -1.63
CA GLN A 74 -0.25 -1.87 -1.17
C GLN A 74 -1.52 -1.20 -1.70
N LEU A 75 -2.39 -1.97 -2.34
CA LEU A 75 -3.77 -1.57 -2.59
C LEU A 75 -4.58 -1.84 -1.32
N VAL A 76 -5.33 -0.85 -0.86
CA VAL A 76 -6.07 -0.88 0.40
C VAL A 76 -7.49 -0.44 0.16
N GLU A 77 -8.45 -1.21 0.70
CA GLU A 77 -9.82 -0.76 0.86
C GLU A 77 -9.91 0.11 2.12
N LEU A 78 -10.25 1.39 1.94
CA LEU A 78 -10.35 2.36 3.01
C LEU A 78 -11.60 2.08 3.85
N ARG A 79 -11.38 1.77 5.13
CA ARG A 79 -12.44 1.62 6.12
C ARG A 79 -12.11 2.38 7.39
N ASN A 80 -13.12 3.00 7.99
CA ASN A 80 -13.07 3.46 9.37
C ASN A 80 -13.28 2.27 10.28
N VAL A 81 -12.26 1.93 11.08
CA VAL A 81 -12.28 0.75 11.92
C VAL A 81 -12.45 1.14 13.39
N TYR A 82 -13.48 0.58 14.01
CA TYR A 82 -13.81 0.73 15.42
C TYR A 82 -13.45 -0.58 16.14
N PRO A 83 -12.23 -0.69 16.70
CA PRO A 83 -11.78 -1.91 17.36
C PRO A 83 -12.53 -2.17 18.68
N VAL A 84 -12.29 -3.33 19.28
CA VAL A 84 -12.84 -3.72 20.60
C VAL A 84 -12.71 -2.63 21.65
N GLY A 85 -11.57 -1.91 21.72
CA GLY A 85 -11.38 -0.83 22.71
C GLY A 85 -12.38 0.33 22.60
N ARG A 86 -13.11 0.43 21.48
CA ARG A 86 -14.19 1.40 21.27
C ARG A 86 -15.57 0.85 21.62
N MET A 87 -15.67 -0.43 21.99
CA MET A 87 -16.93 -1.09 22.30
C MET A 87 -17.24 -1.03 23.79
N THR A 88 -18.49 -0.75 24.13
CA THR A 88 -19.03 -0.99 25.47
C THR A 88 -19.51 -2.43 25.56
N LEU A 89 -18.91 -3.19 26.47
CA LEU A 89 -19.23 -4.61 26.67
C LEU A 89 -20.21 -4.77 27.83
N ALA A 90 -21.30 -5.50 27.60
CA ALA A 90 -22.25 -5.94 28.62
C ALA A 90 -22.27 -7.46 28.71
N GLY A 91 -22.41 -7.98 29.93
CA GLY A 91 -22.31 -9.41 30.21
C GLY A 91 -20.86 -9.92 30.22
N SER A 92 -20.70 -11.24 30.19
CA SER A 92 -19.38 -11.87 30.28
C SER A 92 -18.70 -11.98 28.92
N TRP A 93 -17.54 -11.35 28.79
CA TRP A 93 -16.66 -11.41 27.64
C TRP A 93 -15.26 -11.84 28.05
N SER A 94 -14.57 -12.56 27.18
CA SER A 94 -13.16 -12.90 27.33
C SER A 94 -12.37 -12.25 26.21
N GLN A 95 -11.29 -11.54 26.56
CA GLN A 95 -10.35 -11.03 25.57
C GLN A 95 -9.35 -12.10 25.20
N LEU A 96 -9.10 -12.29 23.91
CA LEU A 96 -8.23 -13.37 23.44
C LEU A 96 -6.78 -12.89 23.36
N GLN A 97 -5.90 -13.56 24.11
CA GLN A 97 -4.47 -13.35 24.04
C GLN A 97 -3.82 -14.42 23.16
N THR A 98 -3.01 -14.00 22.19
CA THR A 98 -2.11 -14.92 21.47
C THR A 98 -0.67 -14.43 21.53
N SER A 99 0.26 -15.38 21.67
CA SER A 99 1.70 -15.18 21.60
C SER A 99 2.16 -15.46 20.18
N GLY A 100 2.27 -14.44 19.34
CA GLY A 100 2.78 -14.56 17.98
C GLY A 100 3.49 -13.27 17.56
N SER A 101 4.45 -13.35 16.64
CA SER A 101 5.30 -12.22 16.22
C SER A 101 4.65 -11.31 15.16
N GLY A 102 3.36 -11.49 14.85
CA GLY A 102 2.70 -10.77 13.74
C GLY A 102 3.06 -11.31 12.34
N PHE A 103 4.25 -11.90 12.18
CA PHE A 103 4.80 -12.37 10.89
C PHE A 103 4.44 -13.81 10.50
N ALA A 104 4.47 -14.78 11.43
CA ALA A 104 4.34 -16.22 11.07
C ALA A 104 3.10 -16.94 11.64
N ALA A 105 2.39 -16.38 12.63
CA ALA A 105 1.21 -17.03 13.24
C ALA A 105 0.41 -16.10 14.19
N SER A 106 -0.17 -15.00 13.71
CA SER A 106 -0.90 -14.07 14.62
C SER A 106 -2.43 -14.18 14.53
N TYR A 107 -2.98 -15.08 15.33
CA TYR A 107 -4.41 -15.36 15.45
C TYR A 107 -5.09 -14.39 16.46
N THR A 108 -5.18 -13.09 16.17
CA THR A 108 -5.92 -12.00 16.91
C THR A 108 -5.21 -11.14 17.97
N GLY A 109 -4.08 -11.54 18.58
CA GLY A 109 -3.17 -10.63 19.32
C GLY A 109 -3.77 -9.54 20.23
N ASN A 110 -4.75 -9.87 21.09
CA ASN A 110 -5.49 -8.96 21.99
C ASN A 110 -6.55 -8.06 21.30
N ARG A 111 -6.82 -8.28 20.02
CA ARG A 111 -7.76 -7.48 19.21
C ARG A 111 -9.15 -8.11 19.11
N ALA A 112 -9.34 -9.30 19.69
CA ALA A 112 -10.61 -10.03 19.65
C ALA A 112 -11.19 -10.25 21.04
N ILE A 113 -12.52 -10.20 21.10
CA ILE A 113 -13.34 -10.60 22.25
C ILE A 113 -14.19 -11.80 21.89
N SER A 114 -14.44 -12.67 22.86
CA SER A 114 -15.23 -13.87 22.71
C SER A 114 -16.30 -13.97 23.79
N THR A 115 -17.48 -14.46 23.42
CA THR A 115 -18.52 -14.83 24.38
C THR A 115 -19.38 -15.97 23.84
N GLY A 116 -19.82 -16.84 24.74
CA GLY A 116 -20.93 -17.78 24.54
C GLY A 116 -22.11 -17.50 25.47
N SER A 117 -22.08 -16.37 26.17
CA SER A 117 -23.06 -16.05 27.21
C SER A 117 -24.31 -15.48 26.59
N THR A 118 -25.46 -16.08 26.89
CA THR A 118 -26.75 -15.52 26.48
C THR A 118 -26.94 -14.13 27.09
N GLY A 119 -27.35 -13.15 26.28
CA GLY A 119 -27.55 -11.76 26.72
C GLY A 119 -26.27 -10.91 26.78
N ALA A 120 -25.09 -11.46 26.48
CA ALA A 120 -23.89 -10.64 26.32
C ALA A 120 -23.95 -9.83 25.01
N SER A 121 -23.55 -8.57 25.08
CA SER A 121 -23.52 -7.66 23.93
C SER A 121 -22.28 -6.79 23.91
N ALA A 122 -21.83 -6.43 22.71
CA ALA A 122 -20.80 -5.46 22.44
C ALA A 122 -21.42 -4.33 21.61
N THR A 123 -21.37 -3.10 22.11
CA THR A 123 -22.02 -1.94 21.47
C THR A 123 -20.99 -0.89 21.09
N VAL A 124 -21.10 -0.32 19.90
CA VAL A 124 -20.22 0.77 19.43
C VAL A 124 -21.01 1.80 18.64
N GLN A 125 -20.69 3.06 18.85
CA GLN A 125 -21.17 4.17 18.04
C GLN A 125 -20.26 4.34 16.83
N VAL A 126 -20.84 4.35 15.64
CA VAL A 126 -20.16 4.69 14.40
C VAL A 126 -20.78 5.96 13.84
N ASP A 127 -19.99 6.79 13.16
CA ASP A 127 -20.49 8.03 12.56
C ASP A 127 -19.69 8.37 11.31
N ARG A 128 -20.40 8.83 10.29
CA ARG A 128 -19.85 9.38 9.05
C ARG A 128 -20.92 10.13 8.28
N GLU A 129 -20.65 11.40 7.96
CA GLU A 129 -21.57 12.24 7.19
C GLU A 129 -21.85 11.68 5.78
N ALA A 130 -20.81 11.18 5.11
CA ALA A 130 -20.93 10.60 3.79
C ALA A 130 -21.49 9.16 3.85
N ARG A 131 -22.25 8.78 2.82
CA ARG A 131 -22.87 7.44 2.71
C ARG A 131 -21.84 6.33 2.90
N TYR A 132 -22.19 5.34 3.72
CA TYR A 132 -21.31 4.21 4.05
C TYR A 132 -22.05 2.88 4.09
N ASP A 133 -21.28 1.83 3.83
CA ASP A 133 -21.61 0.46 4.14
C ASP A 133 -20.94 0.07 5.46
N MET A 134 -21.43 -0.99 6.08
CA MET A 134 -20.98 -1.48 7.38
C MET A 134 -20.60 -2.95 7.32
N TRP A 135 -19.47 -3.27 7.94
CA TRP A 135 -18.94 -4.62 8.07
C TRP A 135 -18.68 -4.96 9.53
N ILE A 136 -18.86 -6.23 9.86
CA ILE A 136 -18.40 -6.81 11.12
C ILE A 136 -17.13 -7.59 10.84
N ASN A 137 -16.08 -7.25 11.58
CA ASN A 137 -14.81 -7.95 11.55
C ASN A 137 -14.78 -8.97 12.67
N TYR A 138 -14.46 -10.22 12.33
CA TYR A 138 -14.53 -11.36 13.23
C TYR A 138 -13.44 -12.37 12.89
N THR A 139 -13.23 -13.34 13.76
CA THR A 139 -12.32 -14.46 13.48
C THR A 139 -13.10 -15.76 13.37
N GLY A 140 -12.98 -16.44 12.23
CA GLY A 140 -13.64 -17.73 12.01
C GLY A 140 -13.10 -18.81 12.94
N ARG A 141 -14.00 -19.62 13.53
CA ARG A 141 -13.64 -20.77 14.37
C ARG A 141 -14.49 -21.99 14.10
N THR A 142 -13.93 -23.15 14.36
CA THR A 142 -14.69 -24.41 14.46
C THR A 142 -15.79 -24.36 15.53
N SER A 143 -15.57 -23.60 16.61
CA SER A 143 -16.56 -23.38 17.68
C SER A 143 -17.49 -22.19 17.45
N GLY A 144 -17.46 -21.57 16.26
CA GLY A 144 -18.20 -20.35 15.95
C GLY A 144 -19.72 -20.53 16.02
N GLY A 145 -20.40 -19.59 16.69
CA GLY A 145 -21.85 -19.49 16.78
C GLY A 145 -22.42 -18.37 15.92
N TYR A 146 -23.71 -18.10 16.07
CA TYR A 146 -24.39 -17.01 15.37
C TYR A 146 -24.15 -15.67 16.06
N VAL A 147 -23.71 -14.68 15.30
CA VAL A 147 -23.61 -13.28 15.71
C VAL A 147 -24.89 -12.58 15.29
N LYS A 148 -25.71 -12.18 16.26
CA LYS A 148 -26.86 -11.30 16.01
C LYS A 148 -26.36 -9.87 15.90
N VAL A 149 -26.86 -9.15 14.90
CA VAL A 149 -26.49 -7.76 14.61
C VAL A 149 -27.73 -6.88 14.72
N GLU A 150 -27.64 -5.79 15.46
CA GLU A 150 -28.66 -4.75 15.56
C GLU A 150 -28.03 -3.38 15.29
N ILE A 151 -28.79 -2.51 14.62
CA ILE A 151 -28.43 -1.12 14.36
C ILE A 151 -29.58 -0.27 14.90
N ASP A 152 -29.24 0.68 15.77
CA ASP A 152 -30.18 1.54 16.51
C ASP A 152 -31.25 0.75 17.27
N GLY A 153 -30.85 -0.38 17.85
CA GLY A 153 -31.72 -1.27 18.62
C GLY A 153 -32.70 -2.10 17.78
N ALA A 154 -32.58 -2.12 16.45
CA ALA A 154 -33.44 -2.89 15.54
C ALA A 154 -32.63 -3.56 14.40
N GLN A 155 -33.30 -4.38 13.59
CA GLN A 155 -32.70 -5.07 12.43
C GLN A 155 -33.22 -4.56 11.08
N THR A 156 -33.92 -3.43 11.07
CA THR A 156 -34.44 -2.80 9.85
C THR A 156 -33.31 -2.36 8.93
N LEU A 157 -32.26 -1.76 9.52
CA LEU A 157 -31.09 -1.25 8.78
C LEU A 157 -30.05 -2.33 8.45
N VAL A 158 -30.14 -3.51 9.08
CA VAL A 158 -29.30 -4.67 8.75
C VAL A 158 -29.85 -5.29 7.46
N ASN A 159 -29.39 -4.85 6.30
CA ASN A 159 -29.98 -5.20 5.00
C ASN A 159 -29.10 -6.10 4.11
N GLU A 160 -27.86 -6.41 4.52
CA GLU A 160 -26.93 -7.23 3.73
C GLU A 160 -26.82 -8.68 4.21
N ILE A 161 -27.45 -9.00 5.35
CA ILE A 161 -27.55 -10.37 5.89
C ILE A 161 -29.00 -10.72 6.21
N THR A 162 -29.29 -12.02 6.22
CA THR A 162 -30.62 -12.57 6.45
C THR A 162 -30.66 -13.38 7.75
N ASP A 163 -31.77 -14.06 7.99
CA ASP A 163 -31.83 -15.11 9.00
C ASP A 163 -31.24 -16.41 8.39
N PRO A 164 -30.03 -16.83 8.81
CA PRO A 164 -29.32 -17.91 8.15
C PRO A 164 -29.89 -19.30 8.48
N ALA A 165 -30.71 -19.44 9.52
CA ALA A 165 -31.14 -20.74 10.04
C ALA A 165 -32.57 -20.77 10.61
N GLY A 166 -33.41 -19.78 10.29
CA GLY A 166 -34.75 -19.67 10.86
C GLY A 166 -34.75 -19.33 12.34
N LEU A 167 -33.76 -18.57 12.80
CA LEU A 167 -33.55 -18.12 14.18
C LEU A 167 -34.60 -17.09 14.63
N GLY A 168 -35.30 -16.44 13.69
CA GLY A 168 -36.24 -15.35 13.95
C GLY A 168 -35.59 -13.97 13.98
N PHE A 169 -34.31 -13.86 13.62
CA PHE A 169 -33.56 -12.61 13.54
C PHE A 169 -32.42 -12.73 12.51
N LYS A 170 -31.94 -11.58 12.02
CA LYS A 170 -30.80 -11.50 11.10
C LYS A 170 -29.49 -11.75 11.84
N ALA A 171 -28.67 -12.64 11.33
CA ALA A 171 -27.41 -13.03 11.93
C ALA A 171 -26.46 -13.57 10.87
N PHE A 172 -25.19 -13.72 11.25
CA PHE A 172 -24.23 -14.50 10.47
C PHE A 172 -23.53 -15.51 11.36
N SER A 173 -23.07 -16.62 10.76
CA SER A 173 -22.28 -17.59 11.49
C SER A 173 -20.81 -17.15 11.52
N SER A 174 -20.22 -17.14 12.70
CA SER A 174 -18.76 -17.00 12.88
C SER A 174 -18.03 -18.35 12.71
N TYR A 175 -18.74 -19.40 12.29
CA TYR A 175 -18.16 -20.71 12.03
C TYR A 175 -17.22 -20.71 10.82
N SER A 176 -16.12 -21.43 10.95
CA SER A 176 -15.29 -21.87 9.85
C SER A 176 -14.85 -23.32 10.07
N ALA A 177 -14.68 -24.08 8.98
CA ALA A 177 -14.33 -25.50 9.06
C ALA A 177 -12.96 -25.77 9.72
N THR A 178 -12.10 -24.76 9.73
CA THR A 178 -10.83 -24.73 10.46
C THR A 178 -10.73 -23.42 11.22
N ASP A 179 -9.92 -23.40 12.26
CA ASP A 179 -9.57 -22.18 12.96
C ASP A 179 -8.71 -21.28 12.05
N LEU A 180 -9.25 -20.13 11.61
CA LEU A 180 -8.59 -19.11 10.80
C LEU A 180 -7.67 -18.15 11.58
N THR A 181 -6.38 -18.12 11.25
CA THR A 181 -5.38 -17.19 11.82
C THR A 181 -5.54 -15.73 11.41
N ARG A 182 -6.59 -15.38 10.66
CA ARG A 182 -6.79 -14.06 10.07
C ARG A 182 -8.22 -13.57 10.24
N ARG A 183 -8.34 -12.25 10.36
CA ARG A 183 -9.61 -11.52 10.37
C ARG A 183 -10.42 -11.86 9.13
N GLN A 184 -11.71 -12.07 9.33
CA GLN A 184 -12.74 -12.11 8.31
C GLN A 184 -13.58 -10.85 8.40
N SER A 185 -14.26 -10.52 7.31
CA SER A 185 -15.25 -9.43 7.28
C SER A 185 -16.53 -9.93 6.64
N ILE A 186 -17.65 -9.45 7.13
CA ILE A 186 -18.95 -9.63 6.50
C ILE A 186 -19.68 -8.30 6.44
N LYS A 187 -20.21 -7.94 5.27
CA LYS A 187 -21.04 -6.75 5.12
C LYS A 187 -22.42 -7.03 5.72
N VAL A 188 -22.91 -6.15 6.59
CA VAL A 188 -24.18 -6.33 7.32
C VAL A 188 -25.20 -5.25 7.02
N ALA A 189 -24.74 -4.07 6.58
CA ALA A 189 -25.60 -3.01 6.12
C ALA A 189 -24.97 -2.22 4.98
N SER A 190 -25.81 -1.64 4.14
CA SER A 190 -25.42 -0.77 3.04
C SER A 190 -26.21 0.52 3.00
N GLY A 191 -25.52 1.59 2.62
CA GLY A 191 -26.11 2.88 2.31
C GLY A 191 -26.60 3.71 3.48
N LEU A 192 -25.99 3.55 4.66
CA LEU A 192 -26.23 4.33 5.86
C LEU A 192 -25.56 5.71 5.77
N THR A 193 -25.98 6.65 6.62
CA THR A 193 -25.42 8.01 6.74
C THR A 193 -25.62 8.52 8.16
N GLY A 194 -24.64 9.23 8.71
CA GLY A 194 -24.68 9.78 10.06
C GLY A 194 -24.37 8.75 11.16
N GLU A 195 -24.70 9.12 12.39
CA GLU A 195 -24.42 8.33 13.57
C GLU A 195 -25.38 7.13 13.69
N HIS A 196 -24.83 5.97 14.01
CA HIS A 196 -25.57 4.74 14.26
C HIS A 196 -24.95 3.95 15.42
N THR A 197 -25.81 3.42 16.29
CA THR A 197 -25.39 2.51 17.36
C THR A 197 -25.46 1.06 16.87
N VAL A 198 -24.32 0.38 16.83
CA VAL A 198 -24.21 -1.02 16.41
C VAL A 198 -24.10 -1.91 17.64
N THR A 199 -24.95 -2.93 17.73
CA THR A 199 -24.93 -3.93 18.80
C THR A 199 -24.71 -5.32 18.22
N LEU A 200 -23.67 -5.99 18.72
CA LEU A 200 -23.34 -7.38 18.40
C LEU A 200 -23.59 -8.25 19.61
N SER A 201 -24.33 -9.35 19.44
CA SER A 201 -24.67 -10.25 20.56
C SER A 201 -24.61 -11.71 20.14
N PHE A 202 -24.47 -12.59 21.14
CA PHE A 202 -24.52 -14.02 20.91
C PHE A 202 -25.95 -14.45 20.56
N GLY A 203 -26.14 -14.81 19.29
CA GLY A 203 -27.42 -15.27 18.74
C GLY A 203 -27.70 -16.76 18.96
N GLY A 204 -26.77 -17.51 19.58
CA GLY A 204 -26.93 -18.94 19.83
C GLY A 204 -25.95 -19.81 19.06
N ALA A 205 -26.00 -21.12 19.35
CA ALA A 205 -25.09 -22.08 18.76
C ALA A 205 -25.38 -22.35 17.27
N ALA A 206 -24.34 -22.53 16.46
CA ALA A 206 -24.45 -22.89 15.05
C ALA A 206 -24.22 -24.39 14.80
N THR A 207 -24.74 -24.92 13.69
CA THR A 207 -24.51 -26.31 13.25
C THR A 207 -24.29 -26.34 11.73
N PRO A 208 -23.09 -26.73 11.23
CA PRO A 208 -21.87 -26.98 12.01
C PRO A 208 -21.39 -25.71 12.74
N GLY A 209 -20.65 -25.89 13.83
CA GLY A 209 -20.16 -24.78 14.65
C GLY A 209 -20.16 -25.09 16.15
N GLY A 210 -20.32 -24.03 16.94
CA GLY A 210 -20.36 -24.12 18.40
C GLY A 210 -21.08 -22.95 19.04
N GLY A 211 -20.89 -22.81 20.35
CA GLY A 211 -21.62 -21.88 21.21
C GLY A 211 -20.86 -20.61 21.55
N ALA A 212 -19.93 -20.13 20.71
CA ALA A 212 -19.18 -18.91 20.97
C ALA A 212 -19.03 -18.04 19.74
N ILE A 213 -19.12 -16.72 19.91
CA ILE A 213 -18.82 -15.73 18.87
C ILE A 213 -17.48 -15.04 19.16
N MET A 214 -16.76 -14.64 18.12
CA MET A 214 -15.50 -13.91 18.23
C MET A 214 -15.53 -12.63 17.39
N ILE A 215 -15.46 -11.47 18.03
CA ILE A 215 -15.58 -10.16 17.38
C ILE A 215 -14.25 -9.42 17.50
N GLU A 216 -13.84 -8.73 16.43
CA GLU A 216 -12.62 -7.91 16.40
C GLU A 216 -12.91 -6.41 16.26
N ALA A 217 -13.84 -6.04 15.39
CA ALA A 217 -14.16 -4.64 15.14
C ALA A 217 -15.49 -4.49 14.41
N VAL A 218 -16.03 -3.27 14.45
CA VAL A 218 -16.98 -2.79 13.45
C VAL A 218 -16.21 -1.92 12.48
N ALA A 219 -16.48 -2.03 11.18
CA ALA A 219 -15.89 -1.18 10.17
C ALA A 219 -16.97 -0.55 9.31
N ILE A 220 -16.77 0.71 8.92
CA ILE A 220 -17.61 1.38 7.92
C ILE A 220 -16.75 1.88 6.77
N THR A 221 -17.38 2.20 5.64
CA THR A 221 -16.71 2.78 4.48
C THR A 221 -15.87 4.00 4.89
N GLY A 222 -14.65 4.12 4.36
CA GLY A 222 -13.71 5.18 4.69
C GLY A 222 -13.29 6.05 3.51
N ALA A 223 -12.60 7.14 3.84
CA ALA A 223 -11.80 8.02 2.97
C ALA A 223 -10.58 8.50 3.77
N LEU A 224 -9.48 8.93 3.13
CA LEU A 224 -8.23 9.26 3.84
C LEU A 224 -8.39 10.34 4.94
N ALA A 225 -9.36 11.24 4.78
CA ALA A 225 -9.66 12.29 5.75
C ALA A 225 -10.42 11.79 7.00
N ASP A 226 -10.92 10.56 6.99
CA ASP A 226 -11.75 10.06 8.08
C ASP A 226 -10.88 9.68 9.31
N PRO A 227 -11.39 9.86 10.54
CA PRO A 227 -10.57 9.78 11.76
C PRO A 227 -10.13 8.37 12.14
N HIS A 228 -10.82 7.34 11.65
CA HIS A 228 -10.62 5.94 12.06
C HIS A 228 -10.01 5.07 10.95
N ILE A 229 -9.38 5.72 9.98
CA ILE A 229 -8.63 5.05 8.91
C ILE A 229 -7.41 4.33 9.47
N LEU A 230 -6.69 4.92 10.42
CA LEU A 230 -5.59 4.27 11.14
C LEU A 230 -5.85 4.32 12.65
N PRO A 231 -5.20 3.45 13.45
CA PRO A 231 -5.16 3.62 14.89
C PRO A 231 -4.68 5.04 15.27
N PRO A 232 -5.15 5.61 16.39
CA PRO A 232 -4.68 6.90 16.86
C PRO A 232 -3.17 6.89 17.14
N LEU A 233 -2.54 8.07 17.11
CA LEU A 233 -1.15 8.21 17.55
C LEU A 233 -1.00 7.83 19.03
N TRP A 234 0.10 7.14 19.34
CA TRP A 234 0.51 6.90 20.72
C TRP A 234 0.79 8.23 21.42
N THR A 235 0.34 8.35 22.66
CA THR A 235 0.49 9.54 23.50
C THR A 235 1.20 9.15 24.80
N PRO A 236 2.19 9.93 25.28
CA PRO A 236 2.85 9.67 26.57
C PRO A 236 1.88 9.86 27.73
N ASP A 237 2.19 9.22 28.87
CA ASP A 237 1.45 9.38 30.15
C ASP A 237 -0.07 9.19 30.00
N THR A 238 -0.49 8.32 29.09
CA THR A 238 -1.89 8.13 28.69
C THR A 238 -2.38 6.77 29.16
N ALA A 239 -3.58 6.74 29.74
CA ALA A 239 -4.22 5.49 30.13
C ALA A 239 -4.66 4.72 28.88
N TYR A 240 -4.19 3.50 28.77
CA TYR A 240 -4.59 2.53 27.74
C TYR A 240 -5.20 1.30 28.38
N ALA A 241 -6.23 0.77 27.73
CA ALA A 241 -6.77 -0.55 28.01
C ALA A 241 -6.03 -1.60 27.18
N MET A 242 -6.00 -2.82 27.69
CA MET A 242 -5.51 -3.97 26.93
C MET A 242 -6.28 -4.08 25.61
N GLY A 243 -5.54 -4.22 24.50
CA GLY A 243 -6.10 -4.30 23.15
C GLY A 243 -6.33 -2.95 22.48
N ASP A 244 -6.10 -1.83 23.16
CA ASP A 244 -6.03 -0.53 22.50
C ASP A 244 -4.92 -0.56 21.46
N GLU A 245 -5.26 -0.10 20.26
CA GLU A 245 -4.35 0.01 19.14
C GLU A 245 -3.90 1.46 18.98
N VAL A 246 -2.61 1.63 18.71
CA VAL A 246 -2.00 2.93 18.42
C VAL A 246 -1.00 2.79 17.27
N GLN A 247 -0.56 3.92 16.74
CA GLN A 247 0.59 3.97 15.84
C GLN A 247 1.70 4.86 16.42
N PHE A 248 2.94 4.50 16.10
CA PHE A 248 4.13 5.28 16.45
C PHE A 248 5.26 4.98 15.46
N GLY A 249 5.89 6.02 14.90
CA GLY A 249 7.03 5.85 13.97
C GLY A 249 6.73 4.97 12.75
N GLY A 250 5.52 5.06 12.19
CA GLY A 250 5.09 4.25 11.04
C GLY A 250 4.77 2.78 11.35
N MET A 251 4.80 2.38 12.62
CA MET A 251 4.47 1.04 13.10
C MET A 251 3.16 1.05 13.90
N TYR A 252 2.46 -0.09 13.96
CA TYR A 252 1.23 -0.25 14.73
C TYR A 252 1.49 -1.10 15.97
N TYR A 253 0.92 -0.70 17.10
CA TYR A 253 1.10 -1.36 18.38
C TYR A 253 -0.24 -1.63 19.04
N ALA A 254 -0.32 -2.73 19.77
CA ALA A 254 -1.45 -3.05 20.64
C ALA A 254 -0.98 -3.19 22.09
N ALA A 255 -1.70 -2.54 23.02
CA ALA A 255 -1.42 -2.63 24.44
C ALA A 255 -1.68 -4.07 24.96
N ARG A 256 -0.76 -4.61 25.75
CA ARG A 256 -0.86 -5.98 26.29
C ARG A 256 -1.57 -6.06 27.65
N ALA A 257 -1.72 -4.94 28.34
CA ALA A 257 -2.34 -4.83 29.64
C ALA A 257 -3.01 -3.44 29.80
N ASN A 258 -3.84 -3.31 30.82
CA ASN A 258 -4.33 -1.99 31.25
C ASN A 258 -3.19 -1.26 31.98
N GLY A 259 -3.00 0.02 31.70
CA GLY A 259 -1.96 0.81 32.37
C GLY A 259 -1.84 2.22 31.80
N ILE A 260 -0.81 2.93 32.26
CA ILE A 260 -0.45 4.26 31.75
C ILE A 260 0.83 4.09 30.93
N SER A 261 0.88 4.65 29.72
CA SER A 261 2.08 4.60 28.88
C SER A 261 3.26 5.33 29.50
N GLY A 262 4.47 4.94 29.08
CA GLY A 262 5.69 5.66 29.45
C GLY A 262 5.80 7.04 28.81
N THR A 263 6.95 7.69 29.00
CA THR A 263 7.25 9.01 28.43
C THR A 263 7.84 8.94 27.02
N ALA A 264 8.27 7.75 26.57
CA ALA A 264 8.78 7.49 25.23
C ALA A 264 7.97 6.38 24.56
N GLY A 265 7.69 6.54 23.26
CA GLY A 265 6.89 5.58 22.51
C GLY A 265 7.64 4.26 22.23
N PRO A 266 6.92 3.17 21.92
CA PRO A 266 7.54 1.88 21.57
C PRO A 266 8.30 1.96 20.24
N THR A 267 9.49 1.37 20.18
CA THR A 267 10.38 1.40 19.00
C THR A 267 10.74 0.01 18.45
N HIS A 268 10.29 -1.06 19.11
CA HIS A 268 10.61 -2.43 18.69
C HIS A 268 9.86 -2.83 17.41
N MET A 269 10.56 -3.52 16.52
CA MET A 269 10.07 -3.79 15.16
C MET A 269 9.45 -5.19 15.00
N SER A 270 9.62 -6.04 16.01
CA SER A 270 8.99 -7.35 16.07
C SER A 270 8.71 -7.76 17.52
N GLY A 271 7.72 -8.63 17.70
CA GLY A 271 7.42 -9.22 19.00
C GLY A 271 6.75 -8.27 19.97
N ILE A 272 7.21 -8.30 21.22
CA ILE A 272 6.62 -7.57 22.35
C ILE A 272 7.77 -6.91 23.10
N ALA A 273 7.62 -5.62 23.42
CA ALA A 273 8.53 -4.92 24.33
C ALA A 273 7.80 -3.86 25.15
N SER A 274 8.39 -3.53 26.30
CA SER A 274 7.90 -2.49 27.20
C SER A 274 8.32 -1.09 26.74
N ASP A 275 7.45 -0.09 26.94
CA ASP A 275 7.81 1.35 26.87
C ASP A 275 8.34 1.89 28.21
N GLY A 276 8.58 1.00 29.19
CA GLY A 276 8.95 1.34 30.56
C GLY A 276 7.79 1.30 31.55
N ALA A 277 6.54 1.29 31.07
CA ALA A 277 5.34 1.19 31.91
C ALA A 277 4.31 0.16 31.39
N LEU A 278 4.13 0.09 30.07
CA LEU A 278 3.22 -0.81 29.38
C LEU A 278 3.97 -1.69 28.37
N ASP A 279 3.57 -2.95 28.28
CA ASP A 279 4.01 -3.86 27.23
C ASP A 279 3.19 -3.62 25.95
N TRP A 280 3.92 -3.39 24.86
CA TRP A 280 3.37 -3.16 23.53
C TRP A 280 3.72 -4.33 22.62
N ARG A 281 2.75 -4.76 21.84
CA ARG A 281 2.96 -5.73 20.77
C ARG A 281 2.91 -5.03 19.44
N VAL A 282 3.93 -5.20 18.62
CA VAL A 282 3.96 -4.62 17.27
C VAL A 282 3.21 -5.50 16.25
N ASP A 283 2.57 -4.83 15.29
CA ASP A 283 2.07 -5.38 14.03
C ASP A 283 2.58 -4.50 12.89
N SER A 284 3.21 -5.12 11.89
CA SER A 284 3.68 -4.42 10.69
C SER A 284 2.57 -4.19 9.67
N ARG A 285 1.39 -4.79 9.89
CA ARG A 285 0.23 -4.68 9.01
C ARG A 285 -0.76 -3.68 9.59
N PRO A 286 -1.36 -2.83 8.75
CA PRO A 286 -2.38 -1.92 9.20
C PRO A 286 -3.62 -2.69 9.68
N THR A 287 -4.41 -2.07 10.56
CA THR A 287 -5.67 -2.61 11.09
C THR A 287 -6.75 -2.83 10.01
N TYR A 288 -6.46 -2.60 8.72
CA TYR A 288 -7.44 -2.81 7.65
C TYR A 288 -7.80 -4.29 7.46
N PRO A 289 -9.07 -4.59 7.22
CA PRO A 289 -9.52 -5.94 6.94
C PRO A 289 -9.13 -6.46 5.54
N SER A 290 -8.79 -5.59 4.58
CA SER A 290 -8.40 -6.00 3.23
C SER A 290 -7.31 -5.09 2.67
N PHE A 291 -6.17 -5.69 2.34
CA PHE A 291 -5.14 -5.07 1.51
C PHE A 291 -4.43 -6.14 0.68
N ALA A 292 -3.85 -5.72 -0.43
CA ALA A 292 -2.97 -6.54 -1.25
C ALA A 292 -1.70 -5.76 -1.54
N ILE A 293 -0.55 -6.32 -1.16
CA ILE A 293 0.73 -5.87 -1.71
C ILE A 293 0.70 -6.21 -3.20
N ILE A 294 1.04 -5.26 -4.07
CA ILE A 294 1.16 -5.48 -5.52
C ILE A 294 2.58 -5.23 -6.04
N ASP A 295 3.49 -4.85 -5.12
CA ASP A 295 4.89 -4.58 -5.39
C ASP A 295 5.72 -4.74 -4.12
N TYR A 296 6.84 -5.47 -4.19
CA TYR A 296 7.92 -5.44 -3.20
C TYR A 296 9.29 -5.15 -3.84
N ALA A 297 10.05 -4.25 -3.19
CA ALA A 297 11.39 -3.78 -3.51
C ALA A 297 11.55 -3.22 -4.93
N SER A 298 11.02 -2.02 -5.17
CA SER A 298 10.97 -1.47 -6.52
C SER A 298 11.98 -0.36 -6.81
N GLU A 299 12.70 -0.50 -7.93
CA GLU A 299 13.49 0.56 -8.57
C GLU A 299 12.60 1.51 -9.39
N ARG A 300 11.51 2.00 -8.79
CA ARG A 300 10.49 2.79 -9.49
C ARG A 300 10.98 4.14 -9.96
N GLU A 301 11.88 4.77 -9.22
CA GLU A 301 12.45 6.06 -9.64
C GLU A 301 13.46 5.89 -10.76
N TYR A 302 14.47 5.06 -10.54
CA TYR A 302 15.46 4.60 -11.51
C TYR A 302 16.38 3.58 -10.86
N ALA A 303 17.13 2.87 -11.67
CA ALA A 303 18.37 2.21 -11.29
C ALA A 303 19.36 2.25 -12.45
N ALA A 304 20.64 2.33 -12.16
CA ALA A 304 21.67 2.24 -13.18
C ALA A 304 22.89 1.51 -12.66
N ARG A 305 23.59 0.83 -13.57
CA ARG A 305 24.89 0.22 -13.32
C ARG A 305 25.94 0.90 -14.16
N LEU A 306 27.02 1.28 -13.49
CA LEU A 306 28.06 2.14 -14.00
C LEU A 306 29.39 1.43 -13.86
N ASP A 307 30.16 1.36 -14.94
CA ASP A 307 31.57 0.95 -14.92
C ASP A 307 32.46 2.19 -14.74
N VAL A 308 33.12 2.26 -13.59
CA VAL A 308 33.95 3.40 -13.16
C VAL A 308 35.42 2.98 -13.12
N GLY A 309 35.88 2.29 -14.16
CA GLY A 309 37.26 1.84 -14.31
C GLY A 309 37.53 0.56 -13.51
N ASP A 310 38.11 0.66 -12.32
CA ASP A 310 38.47 -0.51 -11.51
C ASP A 310 37.29 -1.07 -10.70
N SER A 311 36.10 -0.49 -10.85
CA SER A 311 34.92 -0.90 -10.09
C SER A 311 33.62 -0.70 -10.86
N VAL A 312 32.70 -1.65 -10.67
CA VAL A 312 31.31 -1.54 -11.11
C VAL A 312 30.45 -1.11 -9.93
N VAL A 313 29.61 -0.11 -10.13
CA VAL A 313 28.76 0.47 -9.09
C VAL A 313 27.32 0.52 -9.55
N GLU A 314 26.39 0.34 -8.63
CA GLU A 314 24.97 0.47 -8.91
C GLU A 314 24.42 1.63 -8.08
N VAL A 315 23.65 2.50 -8.74
CA VAL A 315 22.98 3.67 -8.18
C VAL A 315 21.48 3.53 -8.43
N GLY A 316 20.67 4.30 -7.72
CA GLY A 316 19.23 4.16 -7.83
C GLY A 316 18.66 3.04 -6.95
N GLY A 317 17.36 2.81 -7.06
CA GLY A 317 16.66 1.72 -6.37
C GLY A 317 16.69 1.73 -4.84
N GLN A 318 16.00 0.76 -4.24
CA GLN A 318 16.10 0.47 -2.81
C GLN A 318 17.37 -0.32 -2.46
N THR A 319 17.84 -1.15 -3.39
CA THR A 319 18.84 -2.21 -3.16
C THR A 319 20.27 -1.83 -3.52
N HIS A 320 20.49 -0.77 -4.31
CA HIS A 320 21.83 -0.45 -4.82
C HIS A 320 22.60 0.54 -3.94
N GLY A 321 21.91 1.42 -3.21
CA GLY A 321 22.42 2.07 -1.99
C GLY A 321 23.63 2.99 -2.15
N ARG A 322 23.88 3.59 -3.33
CA ARG A 322 25.02 4.50 -3.58
C ARG A 322 24.64 5.93 -3.93
N ASP A 323 23.48 6.36 -3.42
CA ASP A 323 22.93 7.69 -3.60
C ASP A 323 22.90 8.40 -2.24
N THR A 324 24.03 8.99 -1.85
CA THR A 324 24.14 9.72 -0.58
C THR A 324 23.22 10.93 -0.63
N LEU A 325 22.37 11.10 0.39
CA LEU A 325 21.44 12.20 0.53
C LEU A 325 22.17 13.46 1.02
N ASP A 326 22.04 14.53 0.25
CA ASP A 326 22.56 15.86 0.63
C ASP A 326 21.47 16.72 1.27
N ALA A 327 20.26 16.70 0.69
CA ALA A 327 19.13 17.47 1.20
C ALA A 327 17.79 16.85 0.80
N ARG A 328 16.78 17.01 1.67
CA ARG A 328 15.41 16.59 1.42
C ARG A 328 14.45 17.72 1.79
N SER A 329 13.46 17.95 0.92
CA SER A 329 12.30 18.78 1.24
C SER A 329 11.02 18.04 0.90
N ILE A 330 10.01 18.19 1.75
CA ILE A 330 8.70 17.59 1.58
C ILE A 330 7.68 18.70 1.81
N THR A 331 6.72 18.81 0.89
CA THR A 331 5.59 19.72 1.02
C THR A 331 4.28 18.97 0.80
N LEU A 332 3.26 19.37 1.55
CA LEU A 332 1.87 19.01 1.35
C LEU A 332 1.12 20.26 0.93
N ASP A 333 0.51 20.24 -0.24
CA ASP A 333 -0.19 21.38 -0.84
C ASP A 333 0.67 22.66 -0.90
N GLY A 334 1.98 22.49 -1.13
CA GLY A 334 2.95 23.58 -1.22
C GLY A 334 3.46 24.12 0.13
N VAL A 335 2.99 23.58 1.25
CA VAL A 335 3.44 23.94 2.60
C VAL A 335 4.46 22.92 3.10
N PRO A 336 5.60 23.32 3.69
CA PRO A 336 6.54 22.39 4.31
C PRO A 336 5.83 21.44 5.28
N TRP A 337 6.02 20.15 5.08
CA TRP A 337 5.33 19.15 5.88
C TRP A 337 5.99 18.99 7.25
N VAL A 338 5.15 18.91 8.29
CA VAL A 338 5.52 18.53 9.64
C VAL A 338 4.62 17.36 10.03
N PRO A 339 5.17 16.27 10.59
CA PRO A 339 4.37 15.14 11.06
C PRO A 339 3.22 15.57 11.97
N ALA A 340 2.04 14.99 11.74
CA ALA A 340 0.92 15.16 12.64
C ALA A 340 1.27 14.56 14.01
N THR A 341 0.88 15.26 15.08
CA THR A 341 1.12 14.84 16.47
C THR A 341 -0.16 14.41 17.19
N THR A 342 -1.30 14.45 16.50
CA THR A 342 -2.62 14.09 17.02
C THR A 342 -3.43 13.30 15.99
N GLY A 343 -4.58 12.76 16.42
CA GLY A 343 -5.47 12.00 15.55
C GLY A 343 -4.83 10.69 15.09
N ASN A 344 -4.95 10.38 13.81
CA ASN A 344 -4.47 9.15 13.19
C ASN A 344 -3.14 9.32 12.43
N GLY A 345 -2.37 10.39 12.72
CA GLY A 345 -1.04 10.63 12.15
C GLY A 345 -0.99 10.98 10.66
N LEU A 346 -2.11 10.91 9.93
CA LEU A 346 -2.15 11.28 8.51
C LEU A 346 -2.26 12.79 8.34
N SER A 347 -1.36 13.34 7.56
CA SER A 347 -1.49 14.69 6.99
C SER A 347 -2.13 14.57 5.61
N VAL A 348 -3.39 15.00 5.48
CA VAL A 348 -4.19 14.82 4.25
C VAL A 348 -4.20 16.11 3.44
N GLY A 349 -4.04 15.99 2.13
CA GLY A 349 -4.07 17.11 1.18
C GLY A 349 -4.41 16.66 -0.23
N ARG A 350 -4.06 17.48 -1.23
CA ARG A 350 -4.31 17.21 -2.65
C ARG A 350 -3.06 16.87 -3.44
N ARG A 351 -1.90 17.36 -3.01
CA ARG A 351 -0.62 17.14 -3.66
C ARG A 351 0.50 17.02 -2.64
N ILE A 352 1.28 15.95 -2.76
CA ILE A 352 2.57 15.83 -2.10
C ILE A 352 3.65 16.16 -3.13
N ALA A 353 4.60 17.01 -2.75
CA ALA A 353 5.80 17.23 -3.53
C ALA A 353 7.03 16.98 -2.66
N MET A 354 7.97 16.19 -3.17
CA MET A 354 9.20 15.84 -2.50
C MET A 354 10.36 16.13 -3.44
N VAL A 355 11.43 16.72 -2.92
CA VAL A 355 12.68 16.90 -3.67
C VAL A 355 13.82 16.39 -2.80
N GLU A 356 14.60 15.48 -3.36
CA GLU A 356 15.84 14.98 -2.77
C GLU A 356 17.01 15.36 -3.67
N THR A 357 18.00 16.03 -3.10
CA THR A 357 19.32 16.19 -3.70
C THR A 357 20.23 15.12 -3.12
N SER A 358 20.94 14.44 -3.99
CA SER A 358 21.81 13.31 -3.66
C SER A 358 23.06 13.32 -4.53
N THR A 359 24.04 12.54 -4.15
CA THR A 359 25.29 12.36 -4.88
C THR A 359 25.49 10.88 -5.21
N TRP A 360 25.70 10.57 -6.49
CA TRP A 360 26.07 9.23 -6.95
C TRP A 360 27.51 8.93 -6.55
N GLN A 361 27.77 7.78 -5.93
CA GLN A 361 29.09 7.44 -5.38
C GLN A 361 29.80 6.30 -6.13
N GLY A 362 31.08 6.50 -6.47
CA GLY A 362 31.90 5.60 -7.29
C GLY A 362 32.61 4.47 -6.55
N GLY A 363 32.09 3.99 -5.41
CA GLY A 363 32.66 2.82 -4.70
C GLY A 363 34.05 2.96 -4.09
N GLY A 364 34.72 4.08 -4.32
CA GLY A 364 36.08 4.37 -3.88
C GLY A 364 36.72 5.55 -4.65
N SER A 365 36.20 5.90 -5.83
CA SER A 365 36.69 6.99 -6.69
C SER A 365 36.08 8.38 -6.38
N GLY A 366 35.23 8.47 -5.36
CA GLY A 366 34.54 9.71 -4.98
C GLY A 366 33.21 9.92 -5.72
N PRO A 367 32.69 11.16 -5.74
CA PRO A 367 31.39 11.47 -6.32
C PRO A 367 31.42 11.40 -7.85
N LEU A 368 30.42 10.74 -8.43
CA LEU A 368 30.25 10.59 -9.88
C LEU A 368 29.39 11.68 -10.49
N ALA A 369 28.31 12.03 -9.80
CA ALA A 369 27.33 12.99 -10.27
C ALA A 369 26.53 13.57 -9.10
N SER A 370 26.05 14.79 -9.27
CA SER A 370 24.94 15.31 -8.47
C SER A 370 23.62 14.86 -9.08
N CYS A 371 22.67 14.47 -8.25
CA CYS A 371 21.38 13.94 -8.67
C CYS A 371 20.26 14.60 -7.86
N GLN A 372 19.27 15.17 -8.56
CA GLN A 372 18.03 15.63 -7.96
C GLN A 372 16.88 14.72 -8.39
N THR A 373 16.20 14.12 -7.41
CA THR A 373 14.95 13.37 -7.62
C THR A 373 13.79 14.18 -7.08
N SER A 374 12.87 14.55 -7.97
CA SER A 374 11.61 15.21 -7.62
C SER A 374 10.45 14.23 -7.76
N ARG A 375 9.58 14.15 -6.74
CA ARG A 375 8.34 13.38 -6.76
C ARG A 375 7.15 14.33 -6.65
N ALA A 376 6.18 14.19 -7.54
CA ALA A 376 4.90 14.87 -7.47
C ALA A 376 3.79 13.82 -7.43
N ILE A 377 3.06 13.78 -6.32
CA ILE A 377 2.02 12.77 -6.06
C ILE A 377 0.69 13.48 -5.92
N THR A 378 -0.28 13.04 -6.70
CA THR A 378 -1.69 13.45 -6.62
C THR A 378 -2.54 12.19 -6.51
N ALA A 379 -3.86 12.35 -6.35
CA ALA A 379 -4.80 11.23 -6.40
C ALA A 379 -4.55 10.38 -7.66
N GLY A 380 -4.36 9.08 -7.47
CA GLY A 380 -4.14 8.07 -8.51
C GLY A 380 -2.85 8.18 -9.31
N ALA A 381 -1.99 9.19 -9.10
CA ALA A 381 -0.86 9.46 -9.97
C ALA A 381 0.40 9.88 -9.23
N ILE A 382 1.52 9.35 -9.68
CA ILE A 382 2.85 9.62 -9.12
C ILE A 382 3.77 9.93 -10.29
N HIS A 383 4.45 11.05 -10.23
CA HIS A 383 5.37 11.51 -11.25
C HIS A 383 6.74 11.77 -10.65
N HIS A 384 7.75 11.09 -11.16
CA HIS A 384 9.14 11.29 -10.84
C HIS A 384 9.81 12.11 -11.95
N THR A 385 10.67 13.03 -11.55
CA THR A 385 11.58 13.73 -12.45
C THR A 385 12.97 13.64 -11.85
N VAL A 386 13.92 13.15 -12.63
CA VAL A 386 15.29 12.94 -12.19
C VAL A 386 16.22 13.76 -13.07
N GLN A 387 17.11 14.48 -12.44
CA GLN A 387 18.13 15.30 -13.09
C GLN A 387 19.49 14.91 -12.53
N VAL A 388 20.40 14.52 -13.41
CA VAL A 388 21.76 14.10 -13.06
C VAL A 388 22.73 15.01 -13.79
N ALA A 389 23.67 15.60 -13.06
CA ALA A 389 24.77 16.38 -13.62
C ALA A 389 26.09 15.69 -13.25
N VAL A 390 26.80 15.23 -14.28
CA VAL A 390 28.00 14.40 -14.15
C VAL A 390 29.19 15.27 -13.75
N THR A 391 29.88 14.86 -12.68
CA THR A 391 31.04 15.56 -12.11
C THR A 391 32.33 14.75 -12.21
N ALA A 392 32.23 13.42 -12.36
CA ALA A 392 33.40 12.58 -12.60
C ALA A 392 33.94 12.80 -14.02
N ALA A 393 35.25 12.57 -14.18
CA ALA A 393 35.93 12.71 -15.45
C ALA A 393 35.27 11.86 -16.55
N SER A 394 35.04 10.57 -16.28
CA SER A 394 34.26 9.69 -17.14
C SER A 394 33.87 8.37 -16.45
N PHE A 395 32.78 7.76 -16.90
CA PHE A 395 32.38 6.38 -16.61
C PHE A 395 31.42 5.86 -17.69
N ASP A 396 31.34 4.54 -17.85
CA ASP A 396 30.44 3.89 -18.80
C ASP A 396 29.14 3.45 -18.10
N VAL A 397 28.03 3.47 -18.81
CA VAL A 397 26.72 3.00 -18.33
C VAL A 397 26.45 1.63 -18.94
N GLU A 398 26.43 0.59 -18.11
CA GLU A 398 26.13 -0.79 -18.55
C GLU A 398 24.64 -0.99 -18.79
N TRP A 399 23.80 -0.47 -17.89
CA TRP A 399 22.35 -0.43 -18.05
C TRP A 399 21.74 0.72 -17.28
N PHE A 400 20.57 1.17 -17.75
CA PHE A 400 19.83 2.27 -17.17
C PHE A 400 18.32 2.01 -17.22
N TYR A 401 17.72 1.77 -16.06
CA TYR A 401 16.27 1.63 -15.90
C TYR A 401 15.69 2.96 -15.44
N ALA A 402 14.82 3.56 -16.26
CA ALA A 402 14.11 4.79 -15.90
C ALA A 402 12.81 4.53 -15.14
N GLY A 403 12.41 3.26 -15.00
CA GLY A 403 11.33 2.82 -14.13
C GLY A 403 11.08 1.32 -14.25
N MET A 404 10.42 0.78 -13.24
CA MET A 404 10.14 -0.64 -13.11
C MET A 404 8.77 -0.89 -12.50
N LEU A 405 8.15 -2.01 -12.89
CA LEU A 405 6.86 -2.48 -12.41
C LEU A 405 6.92 -3.98 -12.09
N PRO A 406 6.83 -4.39 -10.82
CA PRO A 406 6.63 -5.78 -10.47
C PRO A 406 5.17 -6.20 -10.56
N PHE A 407 4.96 -7.51 -10.76
CA PHE A 407 3.65 -8.08 -11.05
C PHE A 407 3.08 -8.94 -9.92
N VAL A 408 3.62 -8.81 -8.71
CA VAL A 408 3.44 -9.80 -7.67
C VAL A 408 2.71 -9.28 -6.46
N ARG A 409 1.92 -10.17 -5.88
CA ARG A 409 1.36 -10.06 -4.56
C ARG A 409 2.10 -10.92 -3.59
N TRP A 410 2.36 -10.36 -2.42
CA TRP A 410 2.93 -11.07 -1.30
C TRP A 410 1.87 -11.25 -0.20
N GLU A 411 1.63 -12.47 0.25
CA GLU A 411 0.78 -12.78 1.41
C GLU A 411 1.61 -13.13 2.65
N GLY A 412 2.72 -12.42 2.88
CA GLY A 412 3.61 -12.63 4.03
C GLY A 412 4.51 -13.85 3.91
N GLU A 413 4.09 -14.90 3.20
CA GLU A 413 4.84 -16.15 3.03
C GLU A 413 4.86 -16.68 1.58
N THR A 414 3.96 -16.19 0.71
CA THR A 414 3.86 -16.64 -0.69
C THR A 414 3.72 -15.46 -1.64
N ALA A 415 4.47 -15.52 -2.75
CA ALA A 415 4.24 -14.67 -3.92
C ALA A 415 3.19 -15.30 -4.84
N ALA A 416 2.33 -14.48 -5.43
CA ALA A 416 1.48 -14.84 -6.55
C ALA A 416 1.41 -13.68 -7.55
N THR A 417 1.44 -13.96 -8.86
CA THR A 417 1.23 -12.93 -9.87
C THR A 417 -0.20 -12.38 -9.75
N VAL A 418 -0.36 -11.05 -9.71
CA VAL A 418 -1.66 -10.36 -9.69
C VAL A 418 -1.99 -9.65 -11.00
N ILE A 419 -1.02 -9.56 -11.91
CA ILE A 419 -1.20 -9.01 -13.23
C ILE A 419 -1.72 -10.09 -14.17
N GLU A 420 -2.82 -9.80 -14.85
CA GLU A 420 -3.41 -10.68 -15.85
C GLU A 420 -2.86 -10.39 -17.24
N THR A 421 -2.70 -9.09 -17.56
CA THR A 421 -2.18 -8.64 -18.85
C THR A 421 -1.27 -7.43 -18.71
N LEU A 422 -0.28 -7.38 -19.60
CA LEU A 422 0.53 -6.21 -19.90
C LEU A 422 0.27 -5.80 -21.36
N THR A 423 0.07 -4.52 -21.60
CA THR A 423 -0.13 -3.91 -22.92
C THR A 423 0.98 -2.89 -23.17
N ALA A 424 1.73 -3.04 -24.25
CA ALA A 424 2.73 -2.09 -24.70
C ALA A 424 2.11 -0.99 -25.57
N GLU A 425 2.80 0.15 -25.70
CA GLU A 425 2.36 1.29 -26.52
C GLU A 425 2.04 0.94 -27.98
N ASN A 426 2.76 -0.05 -28.54
CA ASN A 426 2.55 -0.56 -29.89
C ASN A 426 1.32 -1.48 -30.02
N GLY A 427 0.56 -1.72 -28.94
CA GLY A 427 -0.63 -2.57 -28.89
C GLY A 427 -0.34 -4.05 -28.63
N THR A 428 0.93 -4.45 -28.44
CA THR A 428 1.27 -5.83 -28.07
C THR A 428 0.74 -6.13 -26.67
N VAL A 429 0.06 -7.27 -26.52
CA VAL A 429 -0.47 -7.74 -25.25
C VAL A 429 0.27 -9.02 -24.84
N VAL A 430 0.71 -9.07 -23.59
CA VAL A 430 1.38 -10.21 -22.96
C VAL A 430 0.57 -10.66 -21.76
N SER A 431 0.21 -11.94 -21.68
CA SER A 431 -0.29 -12.53 -20.44
C SER A 431 0.83 -13.29 -19.73
N PRO A 432 1.16 -12.94 -18.47
CA PRO A 432 2.18 -13.69 -17.71
C PRO A 432 1.87 -15.19 -17.60
N ALA A 433 0.59 -15.58 -17.64
CA ALA A 433 0.17 -16.98 -17.59
C ALA A 433 0.66 -17.81 -18.78
N ASP A 434 0.88 -17.20 -19.95
CA ASP A 434 1.40 -17.87 -21.15
C ASP A 434 2.86 -18.33 -20.97
N TYR A 435 3.56 -17.76 -19.98
CA TYR A 435 4.98 -18.00 -19.68
C TYR A 435 5.20 -18.87 -18.43
N ALA A 436 4.12 -19.46 -17.88
CA ALA A 436 4.21 -20.35 -16.73
C ALA A 436 5.14 -21.54 -17.04
N GLY A 437 6.12 -21.77 -16.15
CA GLY A 437 7.12 -22.83 -16.29
C GLY A 437 8.27 -22.56 -17.28
N GLN A 438 8.35 -21.39 -17.93
CA GLN A 438 9.39 -21.09 -18.92
C GLN A 438 10.56 -20.27 -18.34
N THR A 439 11.78 -20.79 -18.32
CA THR A 439 12.95 -20.10 -17.71
C THR A 439 13.58 -19.07 -18.66
N ASP A 440 13.92 -17.88 -18.14
CA ASP A 440 14.67 -16.80 -18.82
C ASP A 440 14.02 -16.19 -20.07
N ASP A 441 12.69 -16.22 -20.15
CA ASP A 441 12.00 -15.47 -21.20
C ASP A 441 12.07 -13.96 -20.93
N LEU A 442 12.62 -13.25 -21.92
CA LEU A 442 12.54 -11.80 -22.03
C LEU A 442 11.67 -11.47 -23.24
N VAL A 443 10.61 -10.70 -23.03
CA VAL A 443 9.78 -10.17 -24.11
C VAL A 443 10.12 -8.69 -24.26
N ALA A 444 10.74 -8.34 -25.38
CA ALA A 444 11.16 -6.98 -25.67
C ALA A 444 10.09 -6.19 -26.43
N PHE A 445 9.99 -4.91 -26.13
CA PHE A 445 9.17 -3.91 -26.82
C PHE A 445 10.07 -2.73 -27.20
N PRO A 446 10.72 -2.79 -28.38
CA PRO A 446 11.56 -1.71 -28.85
C PRO A 446 10.79 -0.39 -28.99
N ALA A 447 11.47 0.73 -28.78
CA ALA A 447 10.93 2.09 -28.90
C ALA A 447 9.61 2.30 -28.12
N THR A 448 9.52 1.74 -26.92
CA THR A 448 8.31 1.76 -26.08
C THR A 448 8.57 2.54 -24.80
N GLY A 449 7.89 3.67 -24.63
CA GLY A 449 7.96 4.49 -23.42
C GLY A 449 6.75 4.34 -22.50
N LYS A 450 5.76 3.50 -22.87
CA LYS A 450 4.54 3.30 -22.09
C LYS A 450 4.11 1.84 -22.01
N LEU A 451 3.71 1.45 -20.82
CA LEU A 451 3.16 0.14 -20.48
C LEU A 451 1.85 0.32 -19.70
N GLY A 452 0.90 -0.57 -19.96
CA GLY A 452 -0.39 -0.64 -19.30
C GLY A 452 -0.58 -2.04 -18.72
N LEU A 453 -1.16 -2.15 -17.53
CA LEU A 453 -1.37 -3.42 -16.87
C LEU A 453 -2.80 -3.52 -16.35
N THR A 454 -3.37 -4.71 -16.42
CA THR A 454 -4.60 -5.08 -15.70
C THR A 454 -4.28 -6.15 -14.69
N GLY A 455 -4.94 -6.10 -13.54
CA GLY A 455 -4.79 -7.13 -12.52
C GLY A 455 -6.00 -7.22 -11.61
N VAL A 456 -6.03 -8.31 -10.84
CA VAL A 456 -7.10 -8.60 -9.88
C VAL A 456 -6.49 -8.97 -8.54
N THR A 457 -7.05 -8.41 -7.48
CA THR A 457 -6.69 -8.74 -6.10
C THR A 457 -7.96 -9.00 -5.27
N ALA A 458 -7.80 -9.45 -4.03
CA ALA A 458 -8.92 -9.52 -3.09
C ALA A 458 -9.56 -8.16 -2.76
N VAL A 459 -8.89 -7.06 -3.12
CA VAL A 459 -9.37 -5.68 -2.93
C VAL A 459 -10.19 -5.19 -4.14
N GLY A 460 -9.99 -5.79 -5.31
CA GLY A 460 -10.69 -5.41 -6.54
C GLY A 460 -9.84 -5.59 -7.79
N SER A 461 -10.43 -5.25 -8.93
CA SER A 461 -9.71 -5.16 -10.21
C SER A 461 -8.99 -3.81 -10.29
N PHE A 462 -7.81 -3.78 -10.90
CA PHE A 462 -7.06 -2.55 -11.06
C PHE A 462 -6.45 -2.41 -12.45
N VAL A 463 -6.23 -1.16 -12.83
CA VAL A 463 -5.42 -0.78 -13.98
C VAL A 463 -4.22 0.03 -13.52
N TYR A 464 -3.09 -0.19 -14.19
CA TYR A 464 -1.84 0.49 -13.91
C TYR A 464 -1.26 1.01 -15.23
N GLY A 465 -1.01 2.32 -15.33
CA GLY A 465 -0.21 2.92 -16.39
C GLY A 465 1.20 3.27 -15.92
N HIS A 466 2.22 2.88 -16.67
CA HIS A 466 3.60 3.30 -16.47
C HIS A 466 4.16 3.93 -17.73
N GLU A 467 4.73 5.12 -17.57
CA GLU A 467 5.35 5.88 -18.65
C GLU A 467 6.73 6.33 -18.17
N ALA A 468 7.73 6.28 -19.05
CA ALA A 468 9.03 6.88 -18.77
C ALA A 468 9.65 7.40 -20.07
N GLY A 469 10.51 8.41 -19.95
CA GLY A 469 11.20 8.98 -21.09
C GLY A 469 12.12 10.13 -20.75
N ALA A 470 12.83 10.63 -21.75
CA ALA A 470 13.72 11.78 -21.62
C ALA A 470 12.93 13.08 -21.49
N LEU A 471 13.49 14.02 -20.71
CA LEU A 471 13.07 15.41 -20.75
C LEU A 471 13.75 16.13 -21.92
N SER A 472 13.01 17.02 -22.58
CA SER A 472 13.49 17.80 -23.72
C SER A 472 14.39 18.95 -23.26
N VAL A 473 15.61 18.64 -22.84
CA VAL A 473 16.64 19.59 -22.41
C VAL A 473 17.87 19.48 -23.31
N ALA A 474 18.43 20.62 -23.69
CA ALA A 474 19.63 20.67 -24.52
C ALA A 474 20.81 19.98 -23.81
N GLY A 475 21.51 19.08 -24.51
CA GLY A 475 22.64 18.34 -23.96
C GLY A 475 22.25 17.15 -23.07
N ASN A 476 20.98 16.77 -23.03
CA ASN A 476 20.56 15.52 -22.39
C ASN A 476 21.14 14.32 -23.15
N ARG A 477 21.78 13.39 -22.43
CA ARG A 477 22.41 12.20 -23.03
C ARG A 477 21.46 11.01 -23.16
N LEU A 478 20.24 11.11 -22.65
CA LEU A 478 19.18 10.12 -22.84
C LEU A 478 18.21 10.61 -23.93
N ASP A 479 18.01 9.84 -24.98
CA ASP A 479 17.18 10.22 -26.13
C ASP A 479 16.22 9.13 -26.62
N ALA A 480 16.52 7.84 -26.36
CA ALA A 480 15.68 6.71 -26.71
C ALA A 480 15.41 5.78 -25.52
N PHE A 481 14.23 5.16 -25.53
CA PHE A 481 13.79 4.22 -24.49
C PHE A 481 13.16 2.99 -25.12
N ASP A 482 13.48 1.84 -24.53
CA ASP A 482 12.89 0.55 -24.82
C ASP A 482 12.15 0.05 -23.58
N ALA A 483 11.24 -0.89 -23.78
CA ALA A 483 10.64 -1.62 -22.67
C ALA A 483 10.87 -3.12 -22.83
N PHE A 484 10.89 -3.84 -21.72
CA PHE A 484 10.89 -5.28 -21.74
C PHE A 484 10.21 -5.84 -20.49
N VAL A 485 9.80 -7.09 -20.57
CA VAL A 485 9.19 -7.82 -19.46
C VAL A 485 9.87 -9.16 -19.28
N LEU A 486 10.06 -9.53 -18.02
CA LEU A 486 10.45 -10.85 -17.55
C LEU A 486 9.18 -11.47 -16.93
N PRO A 487 8.38 -12.27 -17.67
CA PRO A 487 7.03 -12.65 -17.24
C PRO A 487 6.97 -13.86 -16.31
N ASN A 488 8.02 -14.69 -16.22
CA ASN A 488 7.96 -15.93 -15.44
C ASN A 488 8.29 -15.73 -13.95
N ILE A 489 7.39 -16.24 -13.10
CA ILE A 489 7.52 -16.31 -11.64
C ILE A 489 8.03 -17.68 -11.13
N GLU A 490 7.78 -18.77 -11.87
CA GLU A 490 8.00 -20.15 -11.41
C GLU A 490 9.42 -20.67 -11.69
N GLY A 491 10.14 -20.07 -12.64
CA GLY A 491 11.52 -20.43 -12.97
C GLY A 491 12.57 -19.85 -12.02
N ARG A 492 12.14 -19.01 -11.06
CA ARG A 492 13.03 -18.32 -10.11
C ARG A 492 12.48 -18.50 -8.70
N THR A 493 13.02 -19.46 -7.95
CA THR A 493 12.73 -19.60 -6.51
C THR A 493 13.19 -18.34 -5.80
N ALA A 494 12.31 -17.67 -5.06
CA ALA A 494 12.66 -16.55 -4.17
C ALA A 494 13.56 -17.05 -3.03
N SER A 495 14.85 -17.22 -3.32
CA SER A 495 15.84 -17.79 -2.41
C SER A 495 16.95 -16.81 -2.05
N GLY A 496 16.99 -15.64 -2.71
CA GLY A 496 17.89 -14.53 -2.38
C GLY A 496 17.19 -13.17 -2.30
N SER A 497 17.90 -12.20 -1.74
CA SER A 497 17.54 -10.76 -1.69
C SER A 497 17.49 -10.07 -3.05
N ILE A 498 17.55 -10.84 -4.14
CA ILE A 498 17.72 -10.39 -5.54
C ILE A 498 16.84 -11.20 -6.50
N ASP A 499 16.01 -12.12 -5.99
CA ASP A 499 15.11 -12.90 -6.84
C ASP A 499 13.82 -12.12 -7.06
N TRP A 500 13.65 -11.69 -8.31
CA TRP A 500 12.61 -10.76 -8.72
C TRP A 500 11.50 -11.50 -9.49
N PRO A 501 10.41 -11.90 -8.83
CA PRO A 501 9.31 -12.61 -9.48
C PRO A 501 8.56 -11.63 -10.39
N ALA A 502 8.51 -11.94 -11.69
CA ALA A 502 7.82 -11.24 -12.79
C ALA A 502 7.78 -9.70 -12.77
N LYS A 503 8.47 -9.05 -13.72
CA LYS A 503 8.62 -7.58 -13.78
C LYS A 503 8.66 -7.02 -15.20
N ALA A 504 8.21 -5.78 -15.37
CA ALA A 504 8.49 -4.97 -16.55
C ALA A 504 9.37 -3.76 -16.24
N TYR A 505 10.10 -3.33 -17.26
CA TYR A 505 11.08 -2.26 -17.22
C TYR A 505 10.86 -1.32 -18.39
N ILE A 506 11.11 -0.03 -18.17
CA ILE A 506 11.40 0.92 -19.25
C ILE A 506 12.85 1.36 -19.04
N SER A 507 13.69 1.06 -20.02
CA SER A 507 15.14 1.30 -19.99
C SER A 507 15.53 2.36 -21.01
N ALA A 508 16.48 3.21 -20.66
CA ALA A 508 17.13 4.02 -21.67
C ALA A 508 17.93 3.11 -22.60
N ASN A 509 17.88 3.37 -23.91
CA ASN A 509 18.67 2.63 -24.87
C ASN A 509 20.14 3.02 -24.71
N VAL A 510 20.95 2.09 -24.24
CA VAL A 510 22.41 2.22 -24.16
C VAL A 510 23.12 1.22 -25.09
N ASP A 511 22.35 0.58 -25.97
CA ASP A 511 22.84 -0.41 -26.93
C ASP A 511 23.67 0.30 -28.01
N GLY A 512 24.99 0.23 -27.85
CA GLY A 512 25.96 1.04 -28.61
C GLY A 512 27.03 1.68 -27.73
N GLY A 513 26.87 1.58 -26.41
CA GLY A 513 27.76 2.16 -25.40
C GLY A 513 27.33 3.58 -25.06
N LEU A 514 27.16 3.85 -23.77
CA LEU A 514 26.94 5.19 -23.24
C LEU A 514 28.05 5.54 -22.26
N THR A 515 28.99 6.37 -22.70
CA THR A 515 29.99 6.99 -21.85
C THR A 515 29.52 8.36 -21.40
N LEU A 516 29.51 8.57 -20.09
CA LEU A 516 29.26 9.87 -19.47
C LEU A 516 30.57 10.49 -19.03
N GLN A 517 30.66 11.81 -19.13
CA GLN A 517 31.83 12.61 -18.76
C GLN A 517 31.42 13.91 -18.08
N GLU A 518 32.38 14.57 -17.45
CA GLU A 518 32.16 15.83 -16.73
C GLU A 518 31.40 16.84 -17.61
N GLY A 519 30.31 17.39 -17.07
CA GLY A 519 29.44 18.35 -17.77
C GLY A 519 28.29 17.71 -18.57
N ASP A 520 28.24 16.39 -18.72
CA ASP A 520 27.07 15.71 -19.25
C ASP A 520 25.88 15.82 -18.29
N THR A 521 24.67 15.78 -18.87
CA THR A 521 23.42 15.77 -18.10
C THR A 521 22.51 14.64 -18.52
N LEU A 522 21.84 14.03 -17.54
CA LEU A 522 20.73 13.09 -17.76
C LEU A 522 19.48 13.72 -17.17
N GLN A 523 18.44 13.88 -17.98
CA GLN A 523 17.15 14.34 -17.49
C GLN A 523 16.04 13.45 -18.02
N PHE A 524 15.32 12.82 -17.11
CA PHE A 524 14.25 11.90 -17.47
C PHE A 524 13.12 11.97 -16.44
N TYR A 525 12.01 11.37 -16.82
CA TYR A 525 10.86 11.24 -15.96
C TYR A 525 10.35 9.81 -15.99
N ASN A 526 9.61 9.47 -14.96
CA ASN A 526 8.65 8.40 -15.05
C ASN A 526 7.35 8.77 -14.35
N ARG A 527 6.28 8.11 -14.75
CA ARG A 527 4.93 8.32 -14.28
C ARG A 527 4.30 6.98 -14.01
N HIS A 528 3.56 6.92 -12.91
CA HIS A 528 2.74 5.79 -12.53
C HIS A 528 1.33 6.29 -12.28
N VAL A 529 0.34 5.64 -12.89
CA VAL A 529 -1.07 5.90 -12.68
C VAL A 529 -1.73 4.61 -12.25
N ILE A 530 -2.41 4.63 -11.11
CA ILE A 530 -3.07 3.47 -10.53
C ILE A 530 -4.55 3.80 -10.36
N SER A 531 -5.41 2.89 -10.80
CA SER A 531 -6.85 2.97 -10.58
C SER A 531 -7.39 1.63 -10.14
N VAL A 532 -8.23 1.63 -9.11
CA VAL A 532 -9.01 0.47 -8.68
C VAL A 532 -10.45 0.65 -9.13
N MET A 533 -10.97 -0.37 -9.80
CA MET A 533 -12.37 -0.46 -10.21
C MET A 533 -13.10 -1.40 -9.24
N PRO A 534 -14.26 -0.97 -8.70
CA PRO A 534 -15.04 -1.75 -7.74
C PRO A 534 -15.66 -3.02 -8.32
#